data_AF-A0AAU5X6E6-F1
#
_entry.id   AF-A0AAU5X6E6-F1
#
_cell.length_a   1.000
_cell.length_b   1.000
_cell.length_c   1.000
_cell.angle_alpha   90.00
_cell.angle_beta   90.00
_cell.angle_gamma   90.00
#
_symmetry.space_group_name_H-M   'P 1'
#
loop_
_entity.id
_entity.type
_entity.pdbx_description
1 polymer ?
#
loop_
_entity_poly.entity_id
_entity_poly.type
_entity_poly.pdbx_seq_one_letter_code
_entity_poly.pdbx_strand_id
1 'polypeptide(L)'
;MPEGIDYAFGRPSMSALTSAGIEFVCRYLSHSPSKNLTASEARRLTDAGIWIVVVWETTAKRALAGRAAGAADARDARTQARDCGMPDGRPVYFAVDWDASSGQQSAINAYLDGAASVLGRDQVGIYGGYGPVKRALDGGHATWAWQTYAWSGGKWDKRAHLQQYSNGHTIGGVGCDYDRAEKSDYGQWRVGVTPGGDDDMALVCSLGVDGTQVIDAGTNADIKFTKEYSDKHGLHGENGVSVAIATAAYWVNADALFELRGLAPGTKIDVAWTRVKDDGSFIDDPWRLTYTADENGTIRDQIGGQFGVDATNRLRMCVYNTSDQAVTVQSCLAKVSLLKY
;
A
#
# COMPACT_ATOMS: atom_id res chain seq x y z
N MET A 1 -10.62 -5.46 -15.52
CA MET A 1 -9.85 -4.20 -15.40
C MET A 1 -10.79 -3.24 -14.70
N PRO A 2 -10.34 -2.49 -13.67
CA PRO A 2 -11.22 -1.52 -13.02
C PRO A 2 -11.84 -0.60 -14.07
N GLU A 3 -13.15 -0.41 -14.00
CA GLU A 3 -13.89 0.50 -14.86
C GLU A 3 -14.08 1.85 -14.16
N GLY A 4 -13.98 2.94 -14.92
CA GLY A 4 -14.03 4.29 -14.40
C GLY A 4 -14.70 5.27 -15.34
N ILE A 5 -14.85 6.50 -14.86
CA ILE A 5 -15.32 7.61 -15.69
C ILE A 5 -14.58 8.91 -15.40
N ASP A 6 -14.54 9.80 -16.37
CA ASP A 6 -14.29 11.21 -16.16
C ASP A 6 -15.54 12.05 -16.42
N TYR A 7 -15.68 13.14 -15.66
CA TYR A 7 -16.78 14.09 -15.80
C TYR A 7 -16.35 15.48 -15.34
N ALA A 8 -16.84 16.51 -16.03
CA ALA A 8 -16.40 17.89 -15.85
C ALA A 8 -17.31 18.72 -14.93
N PHE A 9 -18.57 18.95 -15.30
CA PHE A 9 -19.44 19.95 -14.65
C PHE A 9 -20.54 19.34 -13.78
N GLY A 10 -21.22 18.30 -14.27
CA GLY A 10 -22.17 17.53 -13.49
C GLY A 10 -21.46 16.57 -12.54
N ARG A 11 -22.15 16.12 -11.49
CA ARG A 11 -21.62 15.14 -10.53
C ARG A 11 -22.63 14.00 -10.38
N PRO A 12 -22.34 12.79 -10.89
CA PRO A 12 -23.21 11.64 -10.67
C PRO A 12 -23.36 11.39 -9.16
N SER A 13 -24.53 10.89 -8.72
CA SER A 13 -24.68 10.47 -7.32
C SER A 13 -23.81 9.25 -7.04
N MET A 14 -23.35 9.09 -5.79
CA MET A 14 -22.58 7.90 -5.40
C MET A 14 -23.37 6.61 -5.69
N SER A 15 -24.68 6.62 -5.45
CA SER A 15 -25.54 5.49 -5.80
C SER A 15 -25.54 5.17 -7.29
N ALA A 16 -25.57 6.18 -8.16
CA ALA A 16 -25.53 5.97 -9.60
C ALA A 16 -24.17 5.39 -10.04
N LEU A 17 -23.07 5.86 -9.46
CA LEU A 17 -21.73 5.32 -9.71
C LEU A 17 -21.64 3.85 -9.28
N THR A 18 -22.03 3.53 -8.04
CA THR A 18 -21.99 2.17 -7.51
C THR A 18 -22.91 1.22 -8.29
N SER A 19 -24.13 1.65 -8.63
CA SER A 19 -25.05 0.85 -9.45
C SER A 19 -24.55 0.61 -10.87
N ALA A 20 -23.77 1.55 -11.42
CA ALA A 20 -23.12 1.40 -12.72
C ALA A 20 -21.81 0.59 -12.66
N GLY A 21 -21.38 0.13 -11.47
CA GLY A 21 -20.15 -0.64 -11.32
C GLY A 21 -18.86 0.18 -11.48
N ILE A 22 -18.93 1.50 -11.30
CA ILE A 22 -17.77 2.38 -11.41
C ILE A 22 -16.86 2.22 -10.19
N GLU A 23 -15.59 1.89 -10.43
CA GLU A 23 -14.58 1.66 -9.39
C GLU A 23 -13.66 2.87 -9.17
N PHE A 24 -13.50 3.73 -10.18
CA PHE A 24 -12.74 4.96 -10.06
C PHE A 24 -13.31 6.12 -10.88
N VAL A 25 -12.91 7.34 -10.51
CA VAL A 25 -13.24 8.55 -11.28
C VAL A 25 -12.00 9.39 -11.56
N CYS A 26 -11.91 9.94 -12.76
CA CYS A 26 -10.94 10.95 -13.15
C CYS A 26 -11.56 12.34 -12.96
N ARG A 27 -10.97 13.17 -12.12
CA ARG A 27 -11.54 14.47 -11.71
C ARG A 27 -10.62 15.63 -11.99
N TYR A 28 -11.23 16.74 -12.35
CA TYR A 28 -10.51 17.91 -12.83
C TYR A 28 -9.99 18.77 -11.69
N LEU A 29 -8.81 19.34 -11.93
CA LEU A 29 -8.23 20.50 -11.26
C LEU A 29 -7.99 21.55 -12.35
N SER A 30 -8.24 22.82 -12.06
CA SER A 30 -8.15 23.91 -13.04
C SER A 30 -8.34 25.27 -12.37
N HIS A 31 -8.39 26.34 -13.16
CA HIS A 31 -8.82 27.66 -12.71
C HIS A 31 -10.34 27.88 -12.78
N SER A 32 -11.13 26.84 -13.06
CA SER A 32 -12.60 26.88 -13.08
C SER A 32 -13.19 26.09 -11.90
N PRO A 33 -13.55 26.75 -10.79
CA PRO A 33 -13.99 26.06 -9.57
C PRO A 33 -15.21 25.17 -9.76
N SER A 34 -16.10 25.48 -10.70
CA SER A 34 -17.30 24.67 -10.97
C SER A 34 -16.97 23.29 -11.56
N LYS A 35 -15.86 23.20 -12.32
CA LYS A 35 -15.32 21.96 -12.93
C LYS A 35 -14.59 21.09 -11.90
N ASN A 36 -13.95 21.75 -10.94
CA ASN A 36 -12.96 21.11 -10.07
C ASN A 36 -13.56 20.09 -9.11
N LEU A 37 -12.74 19.10 -8.77
CA LEU A 37 -12.91 18.27 -7.59
C LEU A 37 -13.00 19.17 -6.35
N THR A 38 -13.86 18.79 -5.41
CA THR A 38 -13.93 19.45 -4.10
C THR A 38 -13.57 18.46 -3.01
N ALA A 39 -13.08 18.95 -1.86
CA ALA A 39 -12.82 18.12 -0.69
C ALA A 39 -14.07 17.34 -0.23
N SER A 40 -15.25 17.95 -0.36
CA SER A 40 -16.52 17.29 -0.03
C SER A 40 -16.85 16.14 -0.97
N GLU A 41 -16.54 16.29 -2.26
CA GLU A 41 -16.74 15.27 -3.28
C GLU A 41 -15.73 14.14 -3.12
N ALA A 42 -14.45 14.45 -2.88
CA ALA A 42 -13.40 13.48 -2.63
C ALA A 42 -13.71 12.58 -1.42
N ARG A 43 -14.24 13.15 -0.34
CA ARG A 43 -14.71 12.36 0.82
C ARG A 43 -15.87 11.44 0.45
N ARG A 44 -16.91 11.94 -0.23
CA ARG A 44 -18.04 11.08 -0.64
C ARG A 44 -17.63 9.93 -1.55
N LEU A 45 -16.70 10.17 -2.48
CA LEU A 45 -16.13 9.13 -3.34
C LEU A 45 -15.36 8.10 -2.51
N THR A 46 -14.55 8.57 -1.56
CA THR A 46 -13.81 7.71 -0.63
C THR A 46 -14.74 6.84 0.21
N ASP A 47 -15.78 7.42 0.81
CA ASP A 47 -16.77 6.72 1.64
C ASP A 47 -17.56 5.68 0.82
N ALA A 48 -17.78 5.94 -0.47
CA ALA A 48 -18.42 5.02 -1.40
C ALA A 48 -17.48 3.91 -1.91
N GLY A 49 -16.22 3.91 -1.49
CA GLY A 49 -15.22 2.97 -1.98
C GLY A 49 -14.88 3.17 -3.46
N ILE A 50 -14.91 4.41 -3.95
CA ILE A 50 -14.56 4.78 -5.32
C ILE A 50 -13.20 5.48 -5.31
N TRP A 51 -12.28 5.01 -6.13
CA TRP A 51 -10.96 5.61 -6.27
C TRP A 51 -11.01 6.92 -7.06
N ILE A 52 -10.04 7.79 -6.83
CA ILE A 52 -9.93 9.10 -7.46
C ILE A 52 -8.60 9.19 -8.20
N VAL A 53 -8.63 9.76 -9.39
CA VAL A 53 -7.46 10.21 -10.15
C VAL A 53 -7.68 11.68 -10.48
N VAL A 54 -6.62 12.50 -10.53
CA VAL A 54 -6.75 13.92 -10.87
C VAL A 54 -6.07 14.28 -12.19
N VAL A 55 -6.72 15.15 -12.94
CA VAL A 55 -6.21 15.75 -14.17
C VAL A 55 -6.21 17.27 -14.06
N TRP A 56 -5.12 17.90 -14.47
CA TRP A 56 -5.04 19.35 -14.64
C TRP A 56 -5.38 19.73 -16.07
N GLU A 57 -6.44 20.53 -16.23
CA GLU A 57 -6.84 21.06 -17.55
C GLU A 57 -7.53 22.42 -17.42
N THR A 58 -6.84 23.47 -17.84
CA THR A 58 -7.40 24.83 -17.96
C THR A 58 -7.99 25.09 -19.34
N THR A 59 -7.25 24.77 -20.39
CA THR A 59 -7.67 24.84 -21.78
C THR A 59 -7.07 23.65 -22.53
N ALA A 60 -7.74 23.23 -23.60
CA ALA A 60 -7.29 22.08 -24.38
C ALA A 60 -5.81 22.15 -24.75
N LYS A 61 -5.35 23.29 -25.27
CA LYS A 61 -3.99 23.52 -25.78
C LYS A 61 -2.99 24.07 -24.77
N ARG A 62 -3.29 24.02 -23.46
CA ARG A 62 -2.48 24.66 -22.41
C ARG A 62 -1.00 24.28 -22.47
N ALA A 63 -0.70 23.01 -22.79
CA ALA A 63 0.67 22.49 -22.84
C ALA A 63 1.57 23.18 -23.89
N LEU A 64 1.01 23.90 -24.87
CA LEU A 64 1.81 24.67 -25.83
C LEU A 64 2.48 25.91 -25.24
N ALA A 65 2.06 26.36 -24.06
CA ALA A 65 2.67 27.49 -23.37
C ALA A 65 4.04 27.16 -22.72
N GLY A 66 4.48 25.89 -22.80
CA GLY A 66 5.82 25.47 -22.46
C GLY A 66 6.14 25.48 -20.96
N ARG A 67 7.44 25.51 -20.65
CA ARG A 67 7.97 25.18 -19.32
C ARG A 67 7.47 26.06 -18.18
N ALA A 68 7.43 27.37 -18.38
CA ALA A 68 7.00 28.31 -17.32
C ALA A 68 5.53 28.08 -16.95
N ALA A 69 4.69 27.81 -17.96
CA ALA A 69 3.29 27.46 -17.77
C ALA A 69 3.13 26.15 -17.01
N GLY A 70 3.86 25.10 -17.39
CA GLY A 70 3.80 23.81 -16.69
C GLY A 70 4.20 23.91 -15.22
N ALA A 71 5.22 24.71 -14.90
CA ALA A 71 5.61 24.95 -13.51
C ALA A 71 4.56 25.75 -12.72
N ALA A 72 3.91 26.75 -13.33
CA ALA A 72 2.84 27.51 -12.68
C ALA A 72 1.64 26.60 -12.37
N ASP A 73 1.16 25.90 -13.40
CA ASP A 73 0.00 25.01 -13.32
C ASP A 73 0.24 23.84 -12.35
N ALA A 74 1.46 23.32 -12.26
CA ALA A 74 1.80 22.28 -11.27
C ALA A 74 1.76 22.76 -9.82
N ARG A 75 2.09 24.04 -9.54
CA ARG A 75 1.95 24.59 -8.17
C ARG A 75 0.49 24.69 -7.78
N ASP A 76 -0.35 25.14 -8.70
CA ASP A 76 -1.79 25.26 -8.48
C ASP A 76 -2.42 23.88 -8.34
N ALA A 77 -2.08 22.93 -9.22
CA ALA A 77 -2.54 21.55 -9.17
C ALA A 77 -2.20 20.88 -7.83
N ARG A 78 -0.95 21.00 -7.36
CA ARG A 78 -0.53 20.46 -6.05
C ARG A 78 -1.34 21.06 -4.90
N THR A 79 -1.58 22.37 -4.94
CA THR A 79 -2.35 23.07 -3.91
C THR A 79 -3.80 22.54 -3.88
N GLN A 80 -4.48 22.55 -5.03
CA GLN A 80 -5.86 22.08 -5.12
C GLN A 80 -6.02 20.59 -4.79
N ALA A 81 -5.06 19.75 -5.21
CA ALA A 81 -5.04 18.33 -4.89
C ALA A 81 -4.94 18.11 -3.36
N ARG A 82 -4.02 18.81 -2.70
CA ARG A 82 -3.85 18.76 -1.24
C ARG A 82 -5.09 19.26 -0.51
N ASP A 83 -5.71 20.33 -0.99
CA ASP A 83 -6.96 20.86 -0.43
C ASP A 83 -8.12 19.84 -0.53
N CYS A 84 -8.07 18.93 -1.51
CA CYS A 84 -9.01 17.82 -1.66
C CYS A 84 -8.66 16.58 -0.81
N GLY A 85 -7.53 16.58 -0.11
CA GLY A 85 -7.06 15.45 0.71
C GLY A 85 -6.30 14.38 -0.06
N MET A 86 -5.76 14.71 -1.24
CA MET A 86 -4.91 13.80 -2.00
C MET A 86 -3.59 13.54 -1.24
N PRO A 87 -3.23 12.28 -0.97
CA PRO A 87 -1.95 11.94 -0.36
C PRO A 87 -0.77 12.39 -1.22
N ASP A 88 0.36 12.69 -0.58
CA ASP A 88 1.63 12.91 -1.27
C ASP A 88 2.05 11.65 -2.03
N GLY A 89 2.97 11.77 -2.99
CA GLY A 89 3.41 10.65 -3.83
C GLY A 89 2.48 10.30 -5.00
N ARG A 90 1.27 10.87 -5.09
CA ARG A 90 0.32 10.57 -6.17
C ARG A 90 0.44 11.53 -7.37
N PRO A 91 0.22 11.05 -8.61
CA PRO A 91 0.47 11.86 -9.80
C PRO A 91 -0.68 12.80 -10.16
N VAL A 92 -0.32 13.88 -10.86
CA VAL A 92 -1.27 14.72 -11.59
C VAL A 92 -1.10 14.47 -13.08
N TYR A 93 -2.18 14.12 -13.78
CA TYR A 93 -2.19 14.02 -15.23
C TYR A 93 -2.36 15.40 -15.83
N PHE A 94 -1.48 15.83 -16.74
CA PHE A 94 -1.60 17.11 -17.44
C PHE A 94 -2.16 16.88 -18.84
N ALA A 95 -3.23 17.62 -19.16
CA ALA A 95 -3.99 17.40 -20.38
C ALA A 95 -3.32 17.96 -21.65
N VAL A 96 -3.26 17.09 -22.66
CA VAL A 96 -3.04 17.39 -24.07
C VAL A 96 -4.31 17.01 -24.83
N ASP A 97 -5.36 17.82 -24.62
CA ASP A 97 -6.74 17.54 -25.03
C ASP A 97 -7.02 18.00 -26.48
N TRP A 98 -6.15 17.59 -27.41
CA TRP A 98 -6.37 17.76 -28.85
C TRP A 98 -5.53 16.76 -29.65
N ASP A 99 -5.81 16.66 -30.96
CA ASP A 99 -4.97 15.90 -31.89
C ASP A 99 -3.62 16.61 -32.14
N ALA A 100 -2.68 16.42 -31.20
CA ALA A 100 -1.39 17.09 -31.18
C ALA A 100 -0.42 16.49 -32.21
N SER A 101 0.05 17.33 -33.13
CA SER A 101 1.02 16.94 -34.14
C SER A 101 2.42 16.72 -33.52
N SER A 102 3.28 15.96 -34.21
CA SER A 102 4.67 15.76 -33.78
C SER A 102 5.46 17.08 -33.68
N GLY A 103 5.14 18.08 -34.51
CA GLY A 103 5.78 19.40 -34.47
C GLY A 103 5.49 20.20 -33.19
N GLN A 104 4.46 19.82 -32.43
CA GLN A 104 4.10 20.45 -31.16
C GLN A 104 4.74 19.76 -29.94
N GLN A 105 5.40 18.61 -30.15
CA GLN A 105 5.88 17.79 -29.04
C GLN A 105 6.92 18.49 -28.17
N SER A 106 7.78 19.32 -28.76
CA SER A 106 8.81 20.05 -28.01
C SER A 106 8.20 20.97 -26.96
N ALA A 107 7.12 21.69 -27.30
CA ALA A 107 6.39 22.55 -26.36
C ALA A 107 5.69 21.73 -25.27
N ILE A 108 5.04 20.61 -25.65
CA ILE A 108 4.39 19.69 -24.71
C ILE A 108 5.41 19.11 -23.72
N ASN A 109 6.55 18.62 -24.19
CA ASN A 109 7.62 18.10 -23.36
C ASN A 109 8.17 19.18 -22.43
N ALA A 110 8.40 20.40 -22.94
CA ALA A 110 8.85 21.52 -22.13
C ALA A 110 7.84 21.86 -21.01
N TYR A 111 6.54 21.82 -21.30
CA TYR A 111 5.50 21.99 -20.30
C TYR A 111 5.52 20.89 -19.22
N LEU A 112 5.59 19.63 -19.62
CA LEU A 112 5.70 18.50 -18.68
C LEU A 112 6.97 18.58 -17.82
N ASP A 113 8.09 19.02 -18.39
CA ASP A 113 9.34 19.28 -17.66
C ASP A 113 9.21 20.44 -16.67
N GLY A 114 8.41 21.45 -17.02
CA GLY A 114 8.00 22.52 -16.11
C GLY A 114 7.25 21.97 -14.92
N ALA A 115 6.26 21.11 -15.16
CA ALA A 115 5.51 20.45 -14.08
C ALA A 115 6.42 19.57 -13.21
N ALA A 116 7.30 18.79 -13.83
CA ALA A 116 8.25 17.92 -13.13
C ALA A 116 9.23 18.70 -12.24
N SER A 117 9.56 19.95 -12.59
CA SER A 117 10.41 20.81 -11.74
C SER A 117 9.75 21.22 -10.42
N VAL A 118 8.42 21.02 -10.28
CA VAL A 118 7.65 21.35 -9.08
C VAL A 118 7.20 20.12 -8.31
N LEU A 119 6.73 19.09 -9.03
CA LEU A 119 6.18 17.87 -8.43
C LEU A 119 7.23 16.77 -8.26
N GLY A 120 8.26 16.75 -9.11
CA GLY A 120 9.08 15.55 -9.33
C GLY A 120 8.58 14.78 -10.57
N ARG A 121 9.50 14.17 -11.32
CA ARG A 121 9.18 13.47 -12.58
C ARG A 121 8.27 12.26 -12.36
N ASP A 122 8.46 11.59 -11.25
CA ASP A 122 7.69 10.45 -10.77
C ASP A 122 6.22 10.79 -10.48
N GLN A 123 5.86 12.06 -10.35
CA GLN A 123 4.48 12.51 -10.15
C GLN A 123 3.82 13.15 -11.39
N VAL A 124 4.52 13.22 -12.52
CA VAL A 124 3.97 13.82 -13.74
C VAL A 124 3.32 12.76 -14.62
N GLY A 125 2.03 12.93 -14.86
CA GLY A 125 1.27 12.21 -15.86
C GLY A 125 0.95 13.04 -17.09
N ILE A 126 0.69 12.39 -18.22
CA ILE A 126 0.15 13.00 -19.44
C ILE A 126 -1.22 12.38 -19.75
N TYR A 127 -2.21 13.23 -20.03
CA TYR A 127 -3.43 12.83 -20.74
C TYR A 127 -3.32 13.23 -22.21
N GLY A 128 -3.70 12.36 -23.16
CA GLY A 128 -3.80 12.73 -24.57
C GLY A 128 -3.87 11.55 -25.55
N GLY A 129 -3.79 11.86 -26.85
CA GLY A 129 -3.77 10.85 -27.92
C GLY A 129 -2.48 10.01 -27.95
N TYR A 130 -2.49 8.90 -28.70
CA TYR A 130 -1.36 7.97 -28.82
C TYR A 130 -0.03 8.66 -29.16
N GLY A 131 -0.04 9.58 -30.14
CA GLY A 131 1.15 10.30 -30.60
C GLY A 131 1.87 11.06 -29.48
N PRO A 132 1.23 12.06 -28.83
CA PRO A 132 1.86 12.84 -27.78
C PRO A 132 2.22 12.02 -26.54
N VAL A 133 1.35 11.08 -26.13
CA VAL A 133 1.62 10.18 -24.99
C VAL A 133 2.87 9.35 -25.25
N LYS A 134 2.92 8.64 -26.38
CA LYS A 134 4.07 7.79 -26.73
C LYS A 134 5.39 8.57 -26.74
N ARG A 135 5.42 9.74 -27.37
CA ARG A 135 6.64 10.56 -27.48
C ARG A 135 7.07 11.14 -26.12
N ALA A 136 6.13 11.52 -25.27
CA ALA A 136 6.43 11.98 -23.91
C ALA A 136 7.04 10.84 -23.07
N LEU A 137 6.49 9.63 -23.17
CA LEU A 137 7.01 8.45 -22.48
C LEU A 137 8.38 8.01 -23.02
N ASP A 138 8.56 7.99 -24.34
CA ASP A 138 9.85 7.64 -24.97
C ASP A 138 10.96 8.62 -24.56
N GLY A 139 10.62 9.91 -24.39
CA GLY A 139 11.56 10.94 -23.94
C GLY A 139 11.69 11.07 -22.43
N GLY A 140 10.97 10.27 -21.62
CA GLY A 140 11.01 10.36 -20.16
C GLY A 140 10.45 11.68 -19.60
N HIS A 141 9.54 12.33 -20.32
CA HIS A 141 8.89 13.58 -19.91
C HIS A 141 7.64 13.37 -19.05
N ALA A 142 7.11 12.15 -18.99
CA ALA A 142 6.06 11.75 -18.07
C ALA A 142 6.31 10.31 -17.60
N THR A 143 5.84 10.01 -16.38
CA THR A 143 5.89 8.66 -15.80
C THR A 143 4.53 7.98 -15.92
N TRP A 144 3.45 8.76 -15.79
CA TRP A 144 2.08 8.27 -15.85
C TRP A 144 1.42 8.63 -17.18
N ALA A 145 0.52 7.78 -17.67
CA ALA A 145 -0.13 8.00 -18.95
C ALA A 145 -1.61 7.62 -18.93
N TRP A 146 -2.46 8.57 -19.28
CA TRP A 146 -3.88 8.39 -19.53
C TRP A 146 -4.13 8.66 -21.01
N GLN A 147 -4.39 7.61 -21.79
CA GLN A 147 -4.52 7.76 -23.23
C GLN A 147 -6.00 7.85 -23.63
N THR A 148 -6.37 8.73 -24.57
CA THR A 148 -7.73 8.75 -25.14
C THR A 148 -7.78 8.04 -26.49
N TYR A 149 -8.90 7.39 -26.80
CA TYR A 149 -9.14 6.76 -28.10
C TYR A 149 -9.28 7.79 -29.24
N ALA A 150 -9.80 8.99 -28.94
CA ALA A 150 -10.27 9.98 -29.93
C ALA A 150 -9.22 10.39 -30.97
N TRP A 151 -7.94 10.50 -30.55
CA TRP A 151 -6.81 10.86 -31.42
C TRP A 151 -5.73 9.77 -31.46
N SER A 152 -6.16 8.52 -31.26
CA SER A 152 -5.24 7.39 -31.19
C SER A 152 -5.33 6.46 -32.40
N GLY A 153 -6.36 6.62 -33.26
CA GLY A 153 -6.51 5.81 -34.47
C GLY A 153 -6.51 4.30 -34.18
N GLY A 154 -7.11 3.90 -33.06
CA GLY A 154 -7.17 2.50 -32.60
C GLY A 154 -5.90 1.96 -31.94
N LYS A 155 -4.84 2.77 -31.78
CA LYS A 155 -3.57 2.36 -31.15
C LYS A 155 -3.60 2.63 -29.65
N TRP A 156 -2.99 1.75 -28.87
CA TRP A 156 -2.80 1.93 -27.43
C TRP A 156 -1.32 1.71 -27.07
N ASP A 157 -0.70 2.64 -26.35
CA ASP A 157 0.63 2.41 -25.79
C ASP A 157 0.51 1.49 -24.56
N LYS A 158 1.28 0.40 -24.52
CA LYS A 158 1.22 -0.61 -23.43
C LYS A 158 1.65 -0.07 -22.06
N ARG A 159 2.28 1.10 -22.03
CA ARG A 159 2.67 1.85 -20.83
C ARG A 159 1.56 2.76 -20.31
N ALA A 160 0.45 2.92 -21.03
CA ALA A 160 -0.72 3.62 -20.52
C ALA A 160 -1.21 2.94 -19.24
N HIS A 161 -1.51 3.77 -18.24
CA HIS A 161 -2.07 3.38 -16.95
C HIS A 161 -3.60 3.41 -17.02
N LEU A 162 -4.13 4.39 -17.74
CA LEU A 162 -5.55 4.60 -17.98
C LEU A 162 -5.82 4.71 -19.48
N GLN A 163 -7.01 4.28 -19.90
CA GLN A 163 -7.50 4.44 -21.27
C GLN A 163 -8.93 4.98 -21.25
N GLN A 164 -9.12 6.22 -21.75
CA GLN A 164 -10.44 6.74 -22.07
C GLN A 164 -10.89 6.11 -23.39
N TYR A 165 -11.78 5.12 -23.32
CA TYR A 165 -12.06 4.23 -24.45
C TYR A 165 -13.40 4.53 -25.14
N SER A 166 -14.25 5.36 -24.54
CA SER A 166 -15.53 5.76 -25.11
C SER A 166 -16.01 7.07 -24.50
N ASN A 167 -16.68 7.93 -25.27
CA ASN A 167 -17.15 9.23 -24.79
C ASN A 167 -18.66 9.44 -25.00
N GLY A 168 -19.21 10.50 -24.40
CA GLY A 168 -20.59 10.93 -24.62
C GLY A 168 -21.64 10.07 -23.91
N HIS A 169 -21.27 9.45 -22.79
CA HIS A 169 -22.17 8.61 -21.98
C HIS A 169 -22.91 9.43 -20.93
N THR A 170 -23.85 8.79 -20.25
CA THR A 170 -24.61 9.41 -19.16
C THR A 170 -24.81 8.44 -18.02
N ILE A 171 -24.38 8.83 -16.81
CA ILE A 171 -24.63 8.09 -15.56
C ILE A 171 -25.37 9.02 -14.60
N GLY A 172 -26.53 8.57 -14.10
CA GLY A 172 -27.34 9.36 -13.17
C GLY A 172 -27.77 10.72 -13.72
N GLY A 173 -27.97 10.84 -15.04
CA GLY A 173 -28.32 12.10 -15.72
C GLY A 173 -27.15 13.06 -15.94
N VAL A 174 -25.92 12.63 -15.66
CA VAL A 174 -24.70 13.44 -15.84
C VAL A 174 -23.87 12.88 -17.00
N GLY A 175 -23.46 13.76 -17.91
CA GLY A 175 -22.55 13.43 -19.00
C GLY A 175 -21.16 13.04 -18.50
N CYS A 176 -20.63 11.93 -19.00
CA CYS A 176 -19.33 11.38 -18.63
C CYS A 176 -18.71 10.59 -19.80
N ASP A 177 -17.41 10.35 -19.71
CA ASP A 177 -16.67 9.48 -20.63
C ASP A 177 -16.17 8.25 -19.86
N TYR A 178 -16.11 7.10 -20.54
CA TYR A 178 -15.67 5.86 -19.94
C TYR A 178 -14.16 5.68 -20.03
N ASP A 179 -13.60 5.30 -18.90
CA ASP A 179 -12.19 4.98 -18.69
C ASP A 179 -12.03 3.55 -18.19
N ARG A 180 -10.87 2.95 -18.47
CA ARG A 180 -10.45 1.70 -17.83
C ARG A 180 -9.01 1.79 -17.35
N ALA A 181 -8.71 1.06 -16.27
CA ALA A 181 -7.35 0.93 -15.76
C ALA A 181 -6.63 -0.28 -16.35
N GLU A 182 -5.43 -0.03 -16.89
CA GLU A 182 -4.57 -1.04 -17.53
C GLU A 182 -3.44 -1.53 -16.61
N LYS A 183 -3.30 -0.90 -15.44
CA LYS A 183 -2.32 -1.22 -14.39
C LYS A 183 -3.06 -1.33 -13.05
N SER A 184 -2.46 -2.02 -12.07
CA SER A 184 -3.00 -2.11 -10.71
C SER A 184 -2.85 -0.79 -9.95
N ASP A 185 -1.70 -0.14 -10.09
CA ASP A 185 -1.51 1.26 -9.72
C ASP A 185 -1.54 2.11 -11.00
N TYR A 186 -2.51 3.01 -11.06
CA TYR A 186 -2.77 3.91 -12.17
C TYR A 186 -2.86 5.37 -11.74
N GLY A 187 -2.33 5.71 -10.57
CA GLY A 187 -2.41 7.10 -10.08
C GLY A 187 -3.36 7.27 -8.90
N GLN A 188 -4.13 6.24 -8.58
CA GLN A 188 -5.37 6.43 -7.86
C GLN A 188 -5.18 6.63 -6.36
N TRP A 189 -6.17 7.23 -5.72
CA TRP A 189 -6.16 7.56 -4.31
C TRP A 189 -7.57 7.70 -3.75
N ARG A 190 -7.66 7.62 -2.44
CA ARG A 190 -8.81 8.05 -1.63
C ARG A 190 -8.26 8.93 -0.51
N VAL A 191 -9.12 9.68 0.16
CA VAL A 191 -8.69 10.50 1.30
C VAL A 191 -8.07 9.58 2.34
N GLY A 192 -6.78 9.77 2.63
CA GLY A 192 -6.01 8.95 3.57
C GLY A 192 -5.62 7.55 3.09
N VAL A 193 -5.84 7.19 1.82
CA VAL A 193 -5.51 5.85 1.31
C VAL A 193 -4.92 5.90 -0.10
N THR A 194 -3.82 5.18 -0.31
CA THR A 194 -3.25 4.93 -1.64
C THR A 194 -3.28 3.43 -1.96
N PRO A 195 -3.34 3.04 -3.25
CA PRO A 195 -3.08 1.67 -3.70
C PRO A 195 -1.69 1.26 -3.21
N GLY A 196 -1.60 0.11 -2.54
CA GLY A 196 -0.39 -0.31 -1.84
C GLY A 196 -0.30 0.14 -0.38
N GLY A 197 -1.37 0.70 0.20
CA GLY A 197 -1.50 1.05 1.62
C GLY A 197 -1.60 -0.13 2.58
N ASP A 198 -0.64 -1.06 2.51
CA ASP A 198 -0.31 -1.96 3.62
C ASP A 198 0.53 -1.24 4.71
N ASP A 199 0.92 0.03 4.50
CA ASP A 199 1.68 0.81 5.49
C ASP A 199 0.84 1.29 6.70
N ASP A 200 -0.50 1.33 6.58
CA ASP A 200 -1.43 1.67 7.69
C ASP A 200 -2.18 0.45 8.25
N MET A 201 -2.03 -0.72 7.62
CA MET A 201 -2.52 -1.98 8.17
C MET A 201 -1.43 -2.56 9.07
N ALA A 202 -1.84 -3.14 10.20
CA ALA A 202 -0.89 -3.90 11.00
C ALA A 202 -0.28 -5.01 10.13
N LEU A 203 1.05 -5.05 10.02
CA LEU A 203 1.73 -6.15 9.35
C LEU A 203 1.46 -7.41 10.16
N VAL A 204 1.01 -8.50 9.54
CA VAL A 204 0.68 -9.73 10.24
C VAL A 204 1.60 -10.87 9.84
N CYS A 205 2.19 -11.50 10.85
CA CYS A 205 2.90 -12.77 10.73
C CYS A 205 2.12 -13.87 11.48
N SER A 206 1.92 -15.04 10.87
CA SER A 206 1.30 -16.21 11.49
C SER A 206 2.16 -17.43 11.22
N LEU A 207 2.67 -18.03 12.30
CA LEU A 207 3.73 -19.03 12.28
C LEU A 207 3.33 -20.26 13.07
N GLY A 208 3.87 -21.41 12.67
CA GLY A 208 3.65 -22.69 13.32
C GLY A 208 4.93 -23.50 13.45
N VAL A 209 4.89 -24.47 14.34
CA VAL A 209 5.87 -25.56 14.41
C VAL A 209 5.30 -26.77 13.67
N ASP A 210 6.03 -27.21 12.65
CA ASP A 210 5.87 -28.53 12.04
C ASP A 210 6.91 -29.50 12.63
N GLY A 211 6.45 -30.66 13.11
CA GLY A 211 7.25 -31.60 13.89
C GLY A 211 7.37 -31.22 15.37
N THR A 212 8.38 -31.76 16.04
CA THR A 212 8.63 -31.57 17.48
C THR A 212 10.05 -31.07 17.72
N GLN A 213 10.25 -30.27 18.77
CA GLN A 213 11.56 -29.75 19.15
C GLN A 213 11.87 -30.14 20.59
N VAL A 214 13.06 -30.65 20.86
CA VAL A 214 13.49 -31.02 22.21
C VAL A 214 14.39 -29.93 22.75
N ILE A 215 14.12 -29.50 23.99
CA ILE A 215 14.92 -28.54 24.74
C ILE A 215 15.49 -29.30 25.93
N ASP A 216 16.82 -29.40 25.97
CA ASP A 216 17.53 -30.21 26.95
C ASP A 216 17.32 -29.71 28.38
N ALA A 217 17.44 -30.63 29.33
CA ALA A 217 17.39 -30.32 30.76
C ALA A 217 18.40 -29.23 31.13
N GLY A 218 17.97 -28.26 31.95
CA GLY A 218 18.82 -27.17 32.42
C GLY A 218 19.25 -26.16 31.34
N THR A 219 18.63 -26.18 30.15
CA THR A 219 18.97 -25.28 29.04
C THR A 219 17.78 -24.38 28.65
N ASN A 220 18.07 -23.31 27.91
CA ASN A 220 17.03 -22.45 27.34
C ASN A 220 17.21 -22.45 25.82
N ALA A 221 16.10 -22.45 25.09
CA ALA A 221 16.14 -22.41 23.63
C ALA A 221 14.98 -21.60 23.07
N ASP A 222 15.25 -20.90 21.96
CA ASP A 222 14.23 -20.27 21.14
C ASP A 222 13.44 -21.34 20.38
N ILE A 223 12.11 -21.21 20.34
CA ILE A 223 11.26 -22.05 19.52
C ILE A 223 11.52 -21.70 18.05
N LYS A 224 11.85 -22.71 17.25
CA LYS A 224 11.97 -22.58 15.80
C LYS A 224 10.63 -22.83 15.12
N PHE A 225 10.05 -21.79 14.54
CA PHE A 225 8.87 -21.88 13.69
C PHE A 225 9.28 -22.38 12.30
N THR A 226 8.79 -23.55 11.92
CA THR A 226 9.14 -24.23 10.66
C THR A 226 8.03 -24.15 9.62
N LYS A 227 6.89 -23.56 9.97
CA LYS A 227 5.74 -23.39 9.10
C LYS A 227 5.26 -21.95 9.09
N GLU A 228 5.13 -21.38 7.90
CA GLU A 228 4.56 -20.05 7.69
C GLU A 228 3.14 -20.19 7.15
N TYR A 229 2.15 -19.78 7.95
CA TYR A 229 0.77 -19.70 7.50
C TYR A 229 0.47 -18.38 6.80
N SER A 230 1.16 -17.30 7.22
CA SER A 230 1.07 -15.97 6.62
C SER A 230 2.30 -15.15 7.00
N ASP A 231 3.12 -14.77 6.02
CA ASP A 231 4.17 -13.76 6.18
C ASP A 231 4.39 -13.02 4.85
N LYS A 232 3.42 -12.18 4.47
CA LYS A 232 3.47 -11.47 3.19
C LYS A 232 4.59 -10.42 3.11
N HIS A 233 5.17 -10.05 4.25
CA HIS A 233 6.09 -8.93 4.38
C HIS A 233 7.50 -9.33 4.79
N GLY A 234 7.79 -10.64 4.95
CA GLY A 234 9.12 -11.13 5.31
C GLY A 234 9.53 -10.77 6.74
N LEU A 235 8.57 -10.82 7.67
CA LEU A 235 8.80 -10.54 9.09
C LEU A 235 9.45 -11.72 9.82
N HIS A 236 9.29 -12.94 9.31
CA HIS A 236 9.86 -14.14 9.87
C HIS A 236 11.31 -14.32 9.43
N GLY A 237 12.21 -14.54 10.38
CA GLY A 237 13.62 -14.71 10.08
C GLY A 237 13.96 -16.01 9.41
N GLU A 238 14.92 -15.97 8.49
CA GLU A 238 15.44 -17.17 7.79
C GLU A 238 15.98 -18.25 8.75
N ASN A 239 16.41 -17.85 9.97
CA ASN A 239 16.84 -18.77 11.01
C ASN A 239 15.68 -19.56 11.65
N GLY A 240 14.44 -19.13 11.42
CA GLY A 240 13.20 -19.72 11.91
C GLY A 240 12.84 -19.36 13.35
N VAL A 241 13.59 -18.50 14.05
CA VAL A 241 13.33 -18.18 15.47
C VAL A 241 12.82 -16.75 15.69
N SER A 242 13.14 -15.83 14.78
CA SER A 242 12.68 -14.44 14.87
C SER A 242 11.29 -14.30 14.26
N VAL A 243 10.30 -13.92 15.06
CA VAL A 243 8.90 -13.74 14.62
C VAL A 243 8.56 -12.31 14.22
N ALA A 244 9.51 -11.38 14.42
CA ALA A 244 9.43 -9.99 13.96
C ALA A 244 10.84 -9.47 13.63
N ILE A 245 11.15 -9.37 12.33
CA ILE A 245 12.26 -8.60 11.76
C ILE A 245 11.67 -7.30 11.22
N ALA A 246 12.01 -6.17 11.84
CA ALA A 246 11.56 -4.88 11.39
C ALA A 246 12.69 -4.08 10.73
N THR A 247 12.36 -3.24 9.76
CA THR A 247 13.30 -2.31 9.10
C THR A 247 13.13 -0.85 9.58
N ALA A 248 12.11 -0.60 10.41
CA ALA A 248 11.75 0.67 11.02
C ALA A 248 11.15 0.39 12.42
N ALA A 249 10.71 1.42 13.15
CA ALA A 249 10.08 1.24 14.47
C ALA A 249 8.61 0.81 14.38
N TYR A 250 8.22 -0.20 15.17
CA TYR A 250 6.86 -0.75 15.22
C TYR A 250 6.42 -1.09 16.65
N TRP A 251 5.14 -0.84 16.93
CA TRP A 251 4.42 -1.40 18.07
C TRP A 251 3.98 -2.80 17.70
N VAL A 252 4.31 -3.78 18.51
CA VAL A 252 4.08 -5.20 18.22
C VAL A 252 3.13 -5.78 19.26
N ASN A 253 2.07 -6.43 18.80
CA ASN A 253 1.27 -7.36 19.59
C ASN A 253 1.65 -8.78 19.17
N ALA A 254 2.08 -9.61 20.12
CA ALA A 254 2.44 -11.00 19.86
C ALA A 254 1.68 -11.94 20.80
N ASP A 255 1.01 -12.94 20.21
CA ASP A 255 0.29 -13.99 20.93
C ASP A 255 0.77 -15.35 20.44
N ALA A 256 0.93 -16.30 21.36
CA ALA A 256 1.23 -17.69 21.04
C ALA A 256 0.37 -18.66 21.85
N LEU A 257 -0.01 -19.76 21.20
CA LEU A 257 -0.58 -20.96 21.80
C LEU A 257 0.45 -22.07 21.70
N PHE A 258 0.74 -22.80 22.77
CA PHE A 258 1.79 -23.80 22.76
C PHE A 258 1.45 -25.04 23.58
N GLU A 259 2.06 -26.16 23.21
CA GLU A 259 2.01 -27.42 23.93
C GLU A 259 3.41 -27.95 24.20
N LEU A 260 3.74 -28.13 25.48
CA LEU A 260 4.98 -28.77 25.95
C LEU A 260 4.65 -30.13 26.56
N ARG A 261 5.50 -31.13 26.33
CA ARG A 261 5.34 -32.51 26.82
C ARG A 261 6.65 -33.07 27.36
N GLY A 262 6.56 -34.23 28.02
CA GLY A 262 7.71 -35.00 28.50
C GLY A 262 8.16 -34.62 29.90
N LEU A 263 7.34 -33.87 30.63
CA LEU A 263 7.63 -33.40 31.98
C LEU A 263 7.05 -34.35 33.03
N ALA A 264 7.57 -34.32 34.25
CA ALA A 264 6.85 -34.85 35.40
C ALA A 264 5.67 -33.92 35.78
N PRO A 265 4.59 -34.46 36.36
CA PRO A 265 3.51 -33.64 36.90
C PRO A 265 4.01 -32.62 37.92
N GLY A 266 3.54 -31.38 37.80
CA GLY A 266 3.94 -30.28 38.68
C GLY A 266 5.28 -29.62 38.33
N THR A 267 6.02 -30.12 37.32
CA THR A 267 7.23 -29.44 36.84
C THR A 267 6.89 -28.05 36.31
N LYS A 268 7.71 -27.06 36.66
CA LYS A 268 7.55 -25.67 36.24
C LYS A 268 8.49 -25.35 35.09
N ILE A 269 7.96 -24.72 34.05
CA ILE A 269 8.70 -24.24 32.88
C ILE A 269 8.35 -22.77 32.67
N ASP A 270 9.37 -21.96 32.43
CA ASP A 270 9.17 -20.56 32.08
C ASP A 270 9.15 -20.40 30.55
N VAL A 271 8.24 -19.57 30.05
CA VAL A 271 8.14 -19.22 28.64
C VAL A 271 8.06 -17.70 28.52
N ALA A 272 8.77 -17.12 27.57
CA ALA A 272 8.79 -15.67 27.37
C ALA A 272 8.86 -15.26 25.90
N TRP A 273 8.28 -14.11 25.61
CA TRP A 273 8.68 -13.31 24.46
C TRP A 273 9.96 -12.57 24.80
N THR A 274 11.01 -12.76 24.00
CA THR A 274 12.36 -12.24 24.26
C THR A 274 12.77 -11.29 23.14
N ARG A 275 13.25 -10.10 23.48
CA ARG A 275 13.91 -9.21 22.53
C ARG A 275 15.41 -9.47 22.54
N VAL A 276 15.96 -9.58 21.34
CA VAL A 276 17.39 -9.77 21.10
C VAL A 276 17.88 -8.81 20.03
N LYS A 277 19.18 -8.55 19.96
CA LYS A 277 19.79 -7.84 18.84
C LYS A 277 19.92 -8.76 17.62
N ASP A 278 20.31 -8.18 16.48
CA ASP A 278 20.53 -8.90 15.22
C ASP A 278 21.56 -10.02 15.33
N ASP A 279 22.58 -9.84 16.18
CA ASP A 279 23.60 -10.84 16.47
C ASP A 279 23.16 -11.92 17.48
N GLY A 280 21.91 -11.84 17.97
CA GLY A 280 21.35 -12.75 18.97
C GLY A 280 21.63 -12.36 20.42
N SER A 281 22.32 -11.25 20.68
CA SER A 281 22.54 -10.77 22.06
C SER A 281 21.22 -10.43 22.75
N PHE A 282 21.04 -10.93 23.98
CA PHE A 282 19.87 -10.67 24.81
C PHE A 282 19.67 -9.17 25.09
N ILE A 283 18.42 -8.70 25.03
CA ILE A 283 18.00 -7.36 25.46
C ILE A 283 17.12 -7.48 26.70
N ASP A 284 15.96 -8.14 26.58
CA ASP A 284 15.03 -8.42 27.67
C ASP A 284 14.05 -9.55 27.33
N ASP A 285 13.35 -10.06 28.34
CA ASP A 285 12.25 -11.03 28.26
C ASP A 285 10.98 -10.51 28.97
N PRO A 286 10.38 -9.41 28.48
CA PRO A 286 9.21 -8.84 29.12
C PRO A 286 8.09 -9.87 29.05
N TRP A 287 7.36 -10.03 30.15
CA TRP A 287 6.27 -11.02 30.27
C TRP A 287 6.75 -12.48 30.31
N ARG A 288 7.92 -12.77 30.89
CA ARG A 288 8.28 -14.14 31.28
C ARG A 288 7.28 -14.69 32.31
N LEU A 289 6.62 -15.78 31.96
CA LEU A 289 5.60 -16.43 32.78
C LEU A 289 5.98 -17.88 33.08
N THR A 290 5.62 -18.33 34.28
CA THR A 290 5.83 -19.71 34.73
C THR A 290 4.57 -20.54 34.53
N TYR A 291 4.72 -21.67 33.86
CA TYR A 291 3.67 -22.64 33.60
C TYR A 291 3.97 -23.95 34.32
N THR A 292 2.93 -24.66 34.75
CA THR A 292 3.07 -25.90 35.54
C THR A 292 2.48 -27.06 34.77
N ALA A 293 3.23 -28.15 34.63
CA ALA A 293 2.79 -29.37 33.97
C ALA A 293 1.62 -30.03 34.71
N ASP A 294 0.62 -30.47 33.95
CA ASP A 294 -0.53 -31.21 34.45
C ASP A 294 -0.18 -32.64 34.89
N GLU A 295 -1.19 -33.41 35.30
CA GLU A 295 -1.04 -34.82 35.71
C GLU A 295 -0.47 -35.74 34.62
N ASN A 296 -0.50 -35.31 33.36
CA ASN A 296 0.04 -36.04 32.22
C ASN A 296 1.42 -35.53 31.81
N GLY A 297 2.03 -34.63 32.59
CA GLY A 297 3.33 -34.06 32.24
C GLY A 297 3.27 -33.10 31.04
N THR A 298 2.11 -32.48 30.82
CA THR A 298 1.84 -31.63 29.68
C THR A 298 1.54 -30.20 30.13
N ILE A 299 2.01 -29.21 29.37
CA ILE A 299 1.59 -27.81 29.48
C ILE A 299 0.90 -27.46 28.17
N ARG A 300 -0.38 -27.06 28.22
CA ARG A 300 -1.10 -26.47 27.09
C ARG A 300 -1.60 -25.09 27.52
N ASP A 301 -0.99 -24.05 27.00
CA ASP A 301 -1.28 -22.69 27.46
C ASP A 301 -1.01 -21.66 26.36
N GLN A 302 -1.15 -20.39 26.71
CA GLN A 302 -0.94 -19.24 25.86
C GLN A 302 -0.07 -18.17 26.53
N ILE A 303 0.58 -17.36 25.71
CA ILE A 303 1.34 -16.18 26.13
C ILE A 303 1.10 -15.03 25.17
N GLY A 304 0.82 -13.85 25.71
CA GLY A 304 0.60 -12.62 24.95
C GLY A 304 1.50 -11.50 25.45
N GLY A 305 1.79 -10.51 24.61
CA GLY A 305 2.57 -9.34 25.01
C GLY A 305 2.60 -8.21 24.00
N GLN A 306 3.04 -7.04 24.46
CA GLN A 306 3.17 -5.81 23.67
C GLN A 306 4.62 -5.31 23.73
N PHE A 307 5.20 -4.98 22.58
CA PHE A 307 6.63 -4.69 22.45
C PHE A 307 6.91 -3.54 21.48
N GLY A 308 8.04 -2.86 21.69
CA GLY A 308 8.65 -2.03 20.65
C GLY A 308 9.74 -2.83 19.94
N VAL A 309 9.64 -2.92 18.61
CA VAL A 309 10.65 -3.54 17.74
C VAL A 309 11.10 -2.53 16.70
N ASP A 310 12.40 -2.51 16.40
CA ASP A 310 12.98 -1.64 15.37
C ASP A 310 14.07 -2.36 14.57
N ALA A 311 14.78 -1.63 13.71
CA ALA A 311 15.86 -2.17 12.88
C ALA A 311 16.98 -2.87 13.68
N THR A 312 17.12 -2.59 14.96
CA THR A 312 18.23 -3.04 15.81
C THR A 312 17.91 -4.24 16.69
N ASN A 313 16.65 -4.69 16.71
CA ASN A 313 16.22 -5.79 17.57
C ASN A 313 15.18 -6.70 16.90
N ARG A 314 15.01 -7.89 17.48
CA ARG A 314 14.16 -8.99 17.00
C ARG A 314 13.36 -9.57 18.15
N LEU A 315 12.13 -9.97 17.88
CA LEU A 315 11.29 -10.69 18.84
C LEU A 315 11.37 -12.20 18.60
N ARG A 316 11.58 -12.98 19.66
CA ARG A 316 11.63 -14.46 19.67
C ARG A 316 10.80 -15.03 20.80
N MET A 317 10.40 -16.29 20.70
CA MET A 317 9.75 -17.02 21.80
C MET A 317 10.75 -18.01 22.40
N CYS A 318 11.09 -17.85 23.67
CA CYS A 318 12.08 -18.67 24.36
C CYS A 318 11.43 -19.51 25.45
N VAL A 319 11.84 -20.78 25.54
CA VAL A 319 11.50 -21.67 26.65
C VAL A 319 12.73 -21.80 27.54
N TYR A 320 12.55 -21.50 28.81
CA TYR A 320 13.58 -21.60 29.84
C TYR A 320 13.34 -22.86 30.66
N ASN A 321 14.06 -23.92 30.32
CA ASN A 321 13.92 -25.20 30.99
C ASN A 321 14.96 -25.33 32.10
N THR A 322 14.61 -24.84 33.29
CA THR A 322 15.45 -25.00 34.50
C THR A 322 15.24 -26.34 35.21
N SER A 323 14.47 -27.26 34.63
CA SER A 323 14.23 -28.59 35.19
C SER A 323 15.37 -29.56 34.86
N ASP A 324 15.38 -30.71 35.52
CA ASP A 324 16.31 -31.82 35.29
C ASP A 324 15.84 -32.77 34.16
N GLN A 325 14.77 -32.40 33.44
CA GLN A 325 14.17 -33.19 32.36
C GLN A 325 14.23 -32.41 31.05
N ALA A 326 14.41 -33.11 29.93
CA ALA A 326 14.20 -32.50 28.62
C ALA A 326 12.70 -32.24 28.40
N VAL A 327 12.38 -31.14 27.73
CA VAL A 327 11.00 -30.79 27.37
C VAL A 327 10.82 -30.79 25.86
N THR A 328 9.72 -31.38 25.40
CA THR A 328 9.37 -31.42 23.98
C THR A 328 8.34 -30.36 23.67
N VAL A 329 8.68 -29.40 22.80
CA VAL A 329 7.71 -28.53 22.14
C VAL A 329 6.95 -29.38 21.12
N GLN A 330 5.72 -29.75 21.46
CA GLN A 330 4.87 -30.62 20.66
C GLN A 330 4.14 -29.85 19.56
N SER A 331 3.70 -28.64 19.87
CA SER A 331 3.12 -27.70 18.90
C SER A 331 3.25 -26.27 19.41
N CYS A 332 3.33 -25.32 18.49
CA CYS A 332 3.25 -23.90 18.80
C CYS A 332 2.68 -23.15 17.60
N LEU A 333 1.73 -22.24 17.85
CA LEU A 333 1.20 -21.29 16.88
C LEU A 333 1.49 -19.89 17.42
N ALA A 334 2.16 -19.05 16.63
CA ALA A 334 2.35 -17.65 16.95
C ALA A 334 1.61 -16.76 15.95
N LYS A 335 1.00 -15.68 16.44
CA LYS A 335 0.46 -14.59 15.64
C LYS A 335 1.04 -13.28 16.13
N VAL A 336 1.60 -12.51 15.21
CA VAL A 336 2.26 -11.25 15.50
C VAL A 336 1.69 -10.18 14.59
N SER A 337 1.31 -9.05 15.17
CA SER A 337 0.80 -7.87 14.45
C SER A 337 1.67 -6.67 14.76
N LEU A 338 2.14 -5.95 13.74
CA LEU A 338 3.05 -4.82 13.87
C LEU A 338 2.40 -3.56 13.30
N LEU A 339 2.28 -2.52 14.12
CA LEU A 339 1.79 -1.20 13.72
C LEU A 339 2.94 -0.21 13.71
N LYS A 340 3.17 0.43 12.57
CA LYS A 340 4.24 1.44 12.37
C LYS A 340 3.93 2.70 13.19
N TYR A 341 4.95 3.37 13.73
CA TYR A 341 4.79 4.64 14.44
C TYR A 341 5.94 5.62 14.24
#